data_AF-A0A919KD26-F1
#
_entry.id   AF-A0A919KD26-F1
#
_cell.length_a   1.000
_cell.length_b   1.000
_cell.length_c   1.000
_cell.angle_alpha   90.00
_cell.angle_beta   90.00
_cell.angle_gamma   90.00
#
_symmetry.space_group_name_H-M   'P 1'
#
loop_
_entity.id
_entity.type
_entity.pdbx_description
1 polymer ?
#
loop_
_entity_poly.entity_id
_entity_poly.type
_entity_poly.pdbx_seq_one_letter_code
_entity_poly.pdbx_strand_id
1 'polypeptide(L)' 'MPTSAGPLVVKWARDAAGQFRLQATAPAGTGGQIWISLASASATSTPVTSGATFVGRNGLYDVYSVGAGLAEFTSAP' A
#
# COMPACT_ATOMS: atom_id res chain seq x y z
N MET A 1 -5.03 -8.86 -11.41
CA MET A 1 -5.01 -8.32 -12.79
C MET A 1 -3.84 -8.96 -13.53
N PRO A 2 -4.06 -9.60 -14.69
CA PRO A 2 -2.95 -10.02 -15.55
C PRO A 2 -2.23 -8.80 -16.13
N THR A 3 -0.90 -8.84 -16.14
CA THR A 3 -0.05 -7.83 -16.81
C THR A 3 0.97 -8.54 -17.70
N SER A 4 1.66 -7.79 -18.57
CA SER A 4 2.74 -8.33 -19.40
C SER A 4 3.90 -8.92 -18.59
N ALA A 5 4.07 -8.50 -17.33
CA ALA A 5 5.12 -8.99 -16.43
C ALA A 5 4.65 -10.13 -15.51
N GLY A 6 3.37 -10.54 -15.58
CA GLY A 6 2.75 -11.49 -14.65
C GLY A 6 1.59 -10.87 -13.86
N PRO A 7 0.93 -11.62 -12.97
CA PRO A 7 -0.24 -11.11 -12.26
C PRO A 7 0.14 -10.09 -11.17
N LEU A 8 -0.54 -8.94 -11.17
CA LEU A 8 -0.62 -8.02 -10.03
C LEU A 8 -1.84 -8.37 -9.19
N VAL A 9 -1.65 -8.66 -7.91
CA VAL A 9 -2.75 -8.98 -6.98
C VAL A 9 -2.86 -7.86 -5.94
N VAL A 10 -4.07 -7.35 -5.73
CA VAL A 10 -4.35 -6.35 -4.68
C VAL A 10 -5.54 -6.82 -3.87
N LYS A 11 -5.41 -6.79 -2.55
CA LYS A 11 -6.47 -7.05 -1.58
C LYS A 11 -6.49 -5.92 -0.58
N TRP A 12 -7.67 -5.51 -0.15
CA TRP A 12 -7.81 -4.51 0.89
C TRP A 12 -9.03 -4.82 1.76
N ALA A 13 -8.99 -4.34 3.00
CA ALA A 13 -10.08 -4.41 3.93
C ALA A 13 -10.09 -3.15 4.78
N ARG A 14 -11.29 -2.74 5.21
CA ARG A 14 -11.48 -1.70 6.21
C ARG A 14 -12.47 -2.20 7.24
N ASP A 15 -12.17 -2.03 8.52
CA ASP A 15 -13.09 -2.41 9.59
C ASP A 15 -14.00 -1.24 10.02
N ALA A 16 -14.96 -1.53 10.90
CA ALA A 16 -15.89 -0.55 11.44
C ALA A 16 -15.22 0.51 12.33
N ALA A 17 -14.03 0.23 12.87
CA ALA A 17 -13.23 1.18 13.64
C ALA A 17 -12.41 2.11 12.73
N GLY A 18 -12.42 1.89 11.42
CA GLY A 18 -11.71 2.70 10.44
C GLY A 18 -10.27 2.25 10.20
N GLN A 19 -9.84 1.10 10.75
CA GLN A 19 -8.55 0.51 10.39
C GLN A 19 -8.61 0.02 8.95
N PHE A 20 -7.65 0.45 8.14
CA PHE A 20 -7.48 0.02 6.76
C PHE A 20 -6.27 -0.92 6.66
N ARG A 21 -6.40 -1.98 5.88
CA ARG A 21 -5.30 -2.89 5.52
C ARG A 21 -5.26 -3.10 4.02
N LEU A 22 -4.06 -3.09 3.45
CA LEU A 22 -3.82 -3.33 2.04
C LEU A 22 -2.68 -4.34 1.87
N GLN A 23 -2.87 -5.28 0.96
CA GLN A 23 -1.88 -6.25 0.52
C GLN A 23 -1.77 -6.15 -1.01
N ALA A 24 -0.56 -5.96 -1.52
CA ALA A 24 -0.27 -5.97 -2.94
C ALA A 24 0.85 -6.98 -3.24
N THR A 25 0.72 -7.77 -4.30
CA THR A 25 1.78 -8.65 -4.78
C THR A 25 2.11 -8.28 -6.22
N ALA A 26 3.30 -7.72 -6.41
CA ALA A 26 3.80 -7.30 -7.72
C ALA A 26 4.73 -8.38 -8.31
N PRO A 27 4.67 -8.66 -9.62
CA PRO A 27 5.52 -9.66 -10.25
C PRO A 27 6.99 -9.22 -10.29
N ALA A 28 7.89 -10.20 -10.46
CA ALA A 28 9.34 -9.95 -10.53
C ALA A 28 9.71 -8.94 -11.63
N GLY A 29 10.72 -8.11 -11.37
CA GLY A 29 11.18 -7.09 -12.32
C GLY A 29 10.27 -5.86 -12.44
N THR A 30 9.22 -5.76 -11.61
CA THR A 30 8.34 -4.59 -11.56
C THR A 30 8.53 -3.78 -10.28
N GLY A 31 8.01 -2.56 -10.29
CA GLY A 31 7.93 -1.69 -9.13
C GLY A 31 6.83 -0.66 -9.34
N GLY A 32 6.49 0.09 -8.30
CA GLY A 32 5.42 1.07 -8.40
C GLY A 32 5.22 1.86 -7.12
N GLN A 33 4.17 2.67 -7.14
CA GLN A 33 3.75 3.42 -5.97
C GLN A 33 2.46 2.82 -5.41
N ILE A 34 2.40 2.71 -4.09
CA ILE A 34 1.19 2.35 -3.36
C ILE A 34 0.75 3.58 -2.57
N TRP A 35 -0.52 3.94 -2.75
CA TRP A 35 -1.15 5.11 -2.13
C TRP A 35 -2.10 4.61 -1.06
N ILE A 36 -1.75 4.80 0.21
CA ILE A 36 -2.50 4.29 1.35
C ILE A 36 -3.44 5.36 1.86
N SER A 37 -4.73 5.08 1.82
CA SER A 37 -5.76 5.99 2.33
C SER A 37 -5.64 6.18 3.84
N LEU A 38 -5.79 7.44 4.27
CA LEU A 38 -5.80 7.87 5.65
C LEU A 38 -7.22 8.32 6.02
N ALA A 39 -7.64 8.05 7.26
CA ALA A 39 -8.97 8.49 7.71
C ALA A 39 -9.03 9.99 8.04
N SER A 40 -7.87 10.61 8.33
CA SER A 40 -7.74 12.00 8.74
C SER A 40 -6.37 12.56 8.31
N ALA A 41 -6.18 13.87 8.39
CA ALA A 41 -4.89 14.50 8.07
C ALA A 41 -3.79 14.18 9.12
N SER A 42 -4.18 13.82 10.34
CA SER A 42 -3.29 13.41 11.44
C SER A 42 -2.99 11.91 11.44
N ALA A 43 -3.81 11.09 10.77
CA ALA A 43 -3.58 9.67 10.63
C ALA A 43 -2.25 9.38 9.93
N THR A 44 -1.69 8.21 10.22
CA THR A 44 -0.50 7.68 9.56
C THR A 44 -0.76 6.27 9.09
N SER A 45 -0.03 5.89 8.04
CA SER A 45 0.06 4.51 7.62
C SER A 45 1.38 3.89 8.05
N THR A 46 1.43 2.57 8.05
CA THR A 46 2.59 1.78 8.46
C THR A 46 2.78 0.65 7.45
N PRO A 47 3.95 0.54 6.81
CA PRO A 47 4.31 -0.66 6.07
C PRO A 47 4.51 -1.83 7.05
N VAL A 48 3.84 -2.94 6.80
CA VAL A 48 3.94 -4.17 7.59
C VAL A 48 5.10 -5.03 7.09
N THR A 49 5.37 -5.02 5.77
CA THR A 49 6.53 -5.67 5.16
C THR A 49 7.68 -4.68 4.96
N SER A 50 8.91 -5.18 4.97
CA SER A 50 10.09 -4.40 4.58
C SER A 50 10.12 -4.10 3.07
N GLY A 51 10.97 -3.15 2.66
CA GLY A 51 11.17 -2.83 1.24
C GLY A 51 10.24 -1.75 0.66
N ALA A 52 9.34 -1.20 1.47
CA ALA A 52 8.58 -0.01 1.12
C ALA A 52 9.33 1.26 1.56
N THR A 53 9.50 2.21 0.65
CA THR A 53 10.11 3.52 0.93
C THR A 53 9.06 4.60 0.92
N PHE A 54 8.89 5.33 2.02
CA PHE A 54 7.97 6.46 2.07
C PHE A 54 8.45 7.57 1.13
N VAL A 55 7.58 7.98 0.22
CA VAL A 55 7.84 9.03 -0.78
C VAL A 55 7.34 10.37 -0.29
N GLY A 56 6.18 10.39 0.37
CA GLY A 56 5.55 11.60 0.86
C GLY A 56 4.06 11.45 1.04
N ARG A 57 3.40 12.59 1.30
CA ARG A 57 1.96 12.68 1.51
C ARG A 57 1.30 13.49 0.40
N ASN A 58 0.18 13.01 -0.11
CA ASN A 58 -0.66 13.73 -1.08
C ASN A 58 -2.12 13.68 -0.62
N GLY A 59 -2.62 14.80 -0.07
CA GLY A 59 -3.93 14.85 0.56
C GLY A 59 -4.05 13.86 1.72
N LEU A 60 -5.07 12.99 1.67
CA LEU A 60 -5.29 11.92 2.64
C LEU A 60 -4.66 10.58 2.21
N TYR A 61 -3.51 10.64 1.54
CA TYR A 61 -2.76 9.46 1.13
C TYR A 61 -1.29 9.56 1.53
N ASP A 62 -0.80 8.53 2.18
CA ASP A 62 0.63 8.26 2.28
C ASP A 62 1.09 7.45 1.06
N VAL A 63 2.15 7.90 0.40
CA VAL A 63 2.66 7.29 -0.83
C VAL A 63 3.96 6.55 -0.54
N TYR A 64 4.03 5.28 -0.92
CA TYR A 64 5.21 4.45 -0.79
C TYR A 64 5.68 3.95 -2.16
N SER A 65 6.97 4.00 -2.40
CA SER A 65 7.62 3.26 -3.50
C SER A 65 7.87 1.83 -3.04
N VAL A 66 7.52 0.85 -3.89
CA VAL A 66 7.71 -0.57 -3.64
C VAL A 66 8.31 -1.26 -4.86
N GLY A 67 9.11 -2.31 -4.61
CA GLY A 67 9.57 -3.22 -5.65
C GLY A 67 8.62 -4.39 -5.89
N ALA A 68 9.13 -5.41 -6.57
CA ALA A 68 8.45 -6.67 -6.75
C ALA A 68 8.26 -7.43 -5.43
N GLY A 69 7.31 -8.37 -5.41
CA GLY A 69 6.99 -9.18 -4.26
C GLY A 69 5.80 -8.66 -3.47
N LEU A 70 5.70 -9.12 -2.23
CA LEU A 70 4.60 -8.79 -1.32
C LEU A 70 4.87 -7.46 -0.60
N ALA A 71 3.90 -6.55 -0.67
CA ALA A 71 3.86 -5.33 0.10
C ALA A 71 2.56 -5.25 0.92
N GLU A 72 2.68 -5.07 2.23
CA GLU A 72 1.54 -4.95 3.14
C GLU A 72 1.58 -3.64 3.91
N PHE A 73 0.40 -3.05 4.12
CA PHE A 73 0.23 -1.76 4.79
C PHE A 73 -0.99 -1.80 5.70
N THR A 74 -0.91 -1.03 6.78
CA THR A 74 -2.07 -0.69 7.61
C THR A 74 -2.13 0.82 7.80
N SER A 75 -3.33 1.37 7.98
CA SER A 75 -3.52 2.71 8.55
C SER A 75 -4.63 2.68 9.58
N ALA A 76 -4.54 3.55 10.57
CA ALA A 76 -5.53 3.73 11.63
C ALA A 76 -5.97 5.20 11.68
N PRO A 77 -7.16 5.50 12.26
CA PRO A 77 -7.68 6.87 12.34
C PRO A 77 -6.77 7.89 13.04
#